data_AF-A0A1M6HQA8-F1
#
_entry.id   AF-A0A1M6HQA8-F1
#
_cell.length_a   1.000
_cell.length_b   1.000
_cell.length_c   1.000
_cell.angle_alpha   90.00
_cell.angle_beta   90.00
_cell.angle_gamma   90.00
#
_symmetry.space_group_name_H-M   'P 1'
#
loop_
_entity.id
_entity.type
_entity.pdbx_description
1 polymer ?
#
loop_
_entity_poly.entity_id
_entity_poly.type
_entity_poly.pdbx_seq_one_letter_code
_entity_poly.pdbx_strand_id
1 'polypeptide(L)'
;MKRLLTLLALGFVITCTAQEMILKKGVIVDSLVVRDTVAETFSLYLPTRFEMEKTWPILFVFDMEGRSKNALGMFRQVAEEQGYVLAASNHTSDTLSISKNILIVSRMFNTVVSMLPIHRERVYVGGFSSGGEFSTLVPSFVKGVKGVLSCGAPVANTQVLTSKNPYHFVGLVGNSDHNYIDMLSTEAALNRLKFPNQLLVFEGGHEWPPIEFLSRALKIFTMAAMARGEVTRDTAFVEGNYQEDLAHVGRLYTGGKPLLADNLLGEMLEVFGPLRPTDSLKENRKTLRKGTAFRTYRRSQNNNLLKERFLREDYAFAMEEDVNTYNYNNLGWWKYQMEELDKFQKDSDVLVRQMGNRLEAYIDTLVADNLYLIQDQDPIDIEALNFLWMLKTIITPKDYGAYLNVISFSTRLDDYGTALFYLEELLKQGYTDRERLYSIPHTALLRITPEFNKIVEQYLKKARYNVIIE
;
A
#
# COMPACT_ATOMS: atom_id res chain seq x y z
N MET A 1 -49.53 -8.15 74.04
CA MET A 1 -50.03 -8.23 72.64
C MET A 1 -48.84 -8.29 71.69
N LYS A 2 -48.87 -9.26 70.78
CA LYS A 2 -47.80 -9.65 69.84
C LYS A 2 -47.46 -8.51 68.86
N ARG A 3 -46.18 -8.28 68.57
CA ARG A 3 -45.70 -7.90 67.22
C ARG A 3 -44.34 -8.53 66.94
N LEU A 4 -44.36 -9.48 66.02
CA LEU A 4 -43.24 -10.18 65.41
C LEU A 4 -42.69 -9.24 64.30
N LEU A 5 -41.39 -9.01 64.26
CA LEU A 5 -40.73 -8.35 63.13
C LEU A 5 -39.51 -9.18 62.74
N THR A 6 -39.73 -10.08 61.79
CA THR A 6 -38.73 -10.88 61.10
C THR A 6 -38.13 -10.01 59.99
N LEU A 7 -36.85 -9.67 60.09
CA LEU A 7 -36.09 -8.99 59.03
C LEU A 7 -35.30 -10.06 58.25
N LEU A 8 -35.73 -10.29 57.02
CA LEU A 8 -35.10 -11.21 56.06
C LEU A 8 -34.05 -10.41 55.26
N ALA A 9 -32.77 -10.61 55.55
CA ALA A 9 -31.68 -10.05 54.76
C ALA A 9 -31.36 -11.00 53.59
N LEU A 10 -31.82 -10.64 52.38
CA LEU A 10 -31.48 -11.34 51.14
C LEU A 10 -30.14 -10.80 50.62
N GLY A 11 -29.06 -11.56 50.81
CA GLY A 11 -27.76 -11.28 50.20
C GLY A 11 -27.78 -11.65 48.72
N PHE A 12 -27.68 -10.66 47.84
CA PHE A 12 -27.52 -10.87 46.40
C PHE A 12 -26.02 -11.10 46.11
N VAL A 13 -25.62 -12.36 45.96
CA VAL A 13 -24.28 -12.72 45.48
C VAL A 13 -24.28 -12.55 43.96
N ILE A 14 -23.72 -11.46 43.48
CA ILE A 14 -23.43 -11.29 42.05
C ILE A 14 -22.18 -12.13 41.76
N THR A 15 -22.38 -13.36 41.28
CA THR A 15 -21.30 -14.14 40.69
C THR A 15 -20.97 -13.53 39.33
N CYS A 16 -19.94 -12.69 39.28
CA CYS A 16 -19.36 -12.21 38.04
C CYS A 16 -18.58 -13.38 37.42
N THR A 17 -19.14 -14.05 36.42
CA THR A 17 -18.43 -15.06 35.64
C THR A 17 -17.39 -14.33 34.78
N ALA A 18 -16.13 -14.36 35.19
CA ALA A 18 -15.02 -14.02 34.31
C ALA A 18 -14.97 -15.08 33.21
N GLN A 19 -15.44 -14.73 32.02
CA GLN A 19 -15.33 -15.60 30.86
C GLN A 19 -13.84 -15.70 30.50
N GLU A 20 -13.21 -16.84 30.80
CA GLU A 20 -11.84 -17.10 30.38
C GLU A 20 -11.79 -17.12 28.85
N MET A 21 -11.25 -16.06 28.26
CA MET A 21 -11.06 -15.97 26.83
C MET A 21 -9.89 -16.87 26.42
N ILE A 22 -10.18 -18.02 25.86
CA ILE A 22 -9.15 -18.94 25.33
C ILE A 22 -8.64 -18.38 24.00
N LEU A 23 -7.46 -17.76 24.03
CA LEU A 23 -6.77 -17.30 22.82
C LEU A 23 -6.09 -18.49 22.11
N LYS A 24 -6.52 -18.77 20.88
CA LYS A 24 -5.93 -19.84 20.05
C LYS A 24 -4.59 -19.37 19.47
N LYS A 25 -3.59 -20.26 19.50
CA LYS A 25 -2.25 -20.04 18.93
C LYS A 25 -2.13 -20.66 17.54
N GLY A 26 -1.22 -20.17 16.71
CA GLY A 26 -0.91 -20.69 15.36
C GLY A 26 -1.99 -20.43 14.29
N VAL A 27 -3.06 -19.73 14.65
CA VAL A 27 -4.17 -19.36 13.75
C VAL A 27 -4.55 -17.90 13.96
N ILE A 28 -5.05 -17.25 12.92
CA ILE A 28 -5.59 -15.89 13.03
C ILE A 28 -6.97 -15.98 13.67
N VAL A 29 -7.14 -15.35 14.83
CA VAL A 29 -8.42 -15.19 15.51
C VAL A 29 -8.95 -13.80 15.15
N ASP A 30 -10.06 -13.76 14.45
CA ASP A 30 -10.71 -12.52 14.02
C ASP A 30 -11.83 -12.12 14.98
N SER A 31 -12.26 -10.86 14.89
CA SER A 31 -13.42 -10.29 15.59
C SER A 31 -13.29 -10.28 17.12
N LEU A 32 -12.06 -10.15 17.65
CA LEU A 32 -11.84 -9.93 19.08
C LEU A 32 -12.29 -8.52 19.44
N VAL A 33 -13.03 -8.37 20.54
CA VAL A 33 -13.61 -7.10 20.97
C VAL A 33 -12.54 -6.21 21.63
N VAL A 34 -12.48 -4.95 21.20
CA VAL A 34 -11.74 -3.88 21.89
C VAL A 34 -12.47 -3.58 23.19
N ARG A 35 -11.81 -3.74 24.34
CA ARG A 35 -12.42 -3.55 25.67
C ARG A 35 -12.52 -2.05 26.00
N ASP A 36 -13.43 -1.37 25.32
CA ASP A 36 -13.78 0.04 25.52
C ASP A 36 -15.30 0.23 25.40
N THR A 37 -15.78 1.46 25.54
CA THR A 37 -17.18 1.89 25.38
C THR A 37 -17.71 1.77 23.95
N VAL A 38 -16.85 1.49 22.97
CA VAL A 38 -17.20 1.40 21.54
C VAL A 38 -17.05 -0.05 21.07
N ALA A 39 -18.03 -0.54 20.31
CA ALA A 39 -18.04 -1.89 19.74
C ALA A 39 -17.10 -2.00 18.52
N GLU A 40 -15.79 -1.91 18.76
CA GLU A 40 -14.74 -2.15 17.76
C GLU A 40 -14.16 -3.55 17.90
N THR A 41 -13.68 -4.10 16.79
CA THR A 41 -13.04 -5.43 16.75
C THR A 41 -11.69 -5.43 16.04
N PHE A 42 -10.89 -6.45 16.33
CA PHE A 42 -9.58 -6.65 15.71
C PHE A 42 -9.29 -8.14 15.47
N SER A 43 -8.37 -8.41 14.55
CA SER A 43 -7.74 -9.72 14.37
C SER A 43 -6.44 -9.82 15.17
N LEU A 44 -6.15 -11.01 15.67
CA LEU A 44 -4.93 -11.34 16.43
C LEU A 44 -4.30 -12.64 15.92
N TYR A 45 -2.98 -12.65 15.82
CA TYR A 45 -2.17 -13.85 15.64
C TYR A 45 -1.19 -14.01 16.79
N LEU A 46 -1.21 -15.19 17.43
CA LEU A 46 -0.22 -15.60 18.41
C LEU A 46 0.61 -16.77 17.84
N PRO A 47 1.95 -16.70 17.83
CA PRO A 47 2.78 -17.82 17.42
C PRO A 47 2.49 -19.09 18.23
N THR A 48 2.73 -20.29 17.67
CA THR A 48 2.46 -21.55 18.41
C THR A 48 3.27 -21.66 19.70
N ARG A 49 4.49 -21.14 19.69
CA ARG A 49 5.40 -21.05 20.86
C ARG A 49 5.07 -19.93 21.86
N PHE A 50 3.97 -19.20 21.67
CA PHE A 50 3.59 -18.10 22.55
C PHE A 50 3.33 -18.58 23.99
N GLU A 51 3.88 -17.89 24.97
CA GLU A 51 3.76 -18.18 26.41
C GLU A 51 3.55 -16.87 27.18
N MET A 52 2.71 -16.89 28.21
CA MET A 52 2.32 -15.68 28.97
C MET A 52 3.43 -15.17 29.89
N GLU A 53 4.39 -16.04 30.20
CA GLU A 53 5.52 -15.78 31.09
C GLU A 53 6.69 -15.06 30.38
N LYS A 54 6.62 -14.97 29.04
CA LYS A 54 7.64 -14.33 28.18
C LYS A 54 7.08 -13.04 27.57
N THR A 55 7.96 -12.11 27.24
CA THR A 55 7.59 -10.89 26.50
C THR A 55 7.83 -11.06 24.99
N TRP A 56 6.89 -10.62 24.17
CA TRP A 56 6.90 -10.84 22.72
C TRP A 56 6.99 -9.54 21.92
N PRO A 57 7.69 -9.54 20.76
CA PRO A 57 7.54 -8.46 19.79
C PRO A 57 6.16 -8.48 19.15
N ILE A 58 5.68 -7.31 18.72
CA ILE A 58 4.41 -7.19 18.02
C ILE A 58 4.53 -6.32 16.77
N LEU A 59 3.86 -6.73 15.70
CA LEU A 59 3.59 -5.91 14.53
C LEU A 59 2.08 -5.64 14.44
N PHE A 60 1.70 -4.37 14.52
CA PHE A 60 0.35 -3.94 14.18
C PHE A 60 0.27 -3.70 12.67
N VAL A 61 -0.62 -4.41 11.97
CA VAL A 61 -0.74 -4.31 10.51
C VAL A 61 -2.01 -3.53 10.16
N PHE A 62 -1.90 -2.52 9.29
CA PHE A 62 -3.02 -1.70 8.85
C PHE A 62 -3.37 -1.98 7.39
N ASP A 63 -4.66 -2.20 7.15
CA ASP A 63 -5.31 -2.24 5.85
C ASP A 63 -6.46 -1.22 5.93
N MET A 64 -6.42 -0.21 5.06
CA MET A 64 -7.36 0.91 5.07
C MET A 64 -8.71 0.55 4.42
N GLU A 65 -8.97 -0.72 4.15
CA GLU A 65 -10.31 -1.26 3.84
C GLU A 65 -10.85 -2.12 4.99
N GLY A 66 -10.17 -2.15 6.15
CA GLY A 66 -10.59 -2.92 7.33
C GLY A 66 -10.42 -4.44 7.19
N ARG A 67 -9.68 -4.92 6.18
CA ARG A 67 -9.46 -6.36 5.90
C ARG A 67 -8.41 -6.98 6.81
N SER A 68 -8.61 -6.91 8.12
CA SER A 68 -7.60 -7.26 9.13
C SER A 68 -7.03 -8.67 8.96
N LYS A 69 -7.88 -9.66 8.67
CA LYS A 69 -7.48 -11.06 8.48
C LYS A 69 -6.55 -11.25 7.27
N ASN A 70 -6.82 -10.54 6.17
CA ASN A 70 -5.99 -10.59 4.97
C ASN A 70 -4.62 -9.96 5.25
N ALA A 71 -4.62 -8.80 5.91
CA ALA A 71 -3.40 -8.11 6.32
C ALA A 71 -2.51 -8.99 7.22
N LEU A 72 -3.10 -9.67 8.22
CA LEU A 72 -2.35 -10.61 9.07
C LEU A 72 -1.90 -11.86 8.30
N GLY A 73 -2.68 -12.31 7.31
CA GLY A 73 -2.34 -13.42 6.44
C GLY A 73 -0.98 -13.25 5.75
N MET A 74 -0.66 -12.03 5.33
CA MET A 74 0.62 -11.70 4.65
C MET A 74 1.84 -11.95 5.55
N PHE A 75 1.70 -11.77 6.86
CA PHE A 75 2.80 -11.90 7.82
C PHE A 75 2.78 -13.22 8.60
N ARG A 76 1.69 -14.01 8.53
CA ARG A 76 1.47 -15.17 9.40
C ARG A 76 2.67 -16.13 9.46
N GLN A 77 3.18 -16.54 8.31
CA GLN A 77 4.30 -17.49 8.24
C GLN A 77 5.56 -16.89 8.87
N VAL A 78 5.92 -15.66 8.51
CA VAL A 78 7.08 -14.97 9.05
C VAL A 78 6.96 -14.77 10.56
N ALA A 79 5.77 -14.42 11.03
CA ALA A 79 5.47 -14.21 12.43
C ALA A 79 5.59 -15.48 13.25
N GLU A 80 5.21 -16.63 12.69
CA GLU A 80 5.42 -17.94 13.32
C GLU A 80 6.92 -18.24 13.47
N GLU A 81 7.67 -18.14 12.39
CA GLU A 81 9.12 -18.43 12.37
C GLU A 81 9.90 -17.52 13.34
N GLN A 82 9.59 -16.22 13.33
CA GLN A 82 10.33 -15.21 14.08
C GLN A 82 9.72 -14.86 15.44
N GLY A 83 8.54 -15.39 15.77
CA GLY A 83 7.88 -15.21 17.06
C GLY A 83 7.33 -13.79 17.23
N TYR A 84 6.69 -13.25 16.22
CA TYR A 84 5.95 -11.99 16.30
C TYR A 84 4.48 -12.24 16.60
N VAL A 85 3.95 -11.50 17.57
CA VAL A 85 2.51 -11.30 17.68
C VAL A 85 2.08 -10.38 16.55
N LEU A 86 0.92 -10.62 15.95
CA LEU A 86 0.34 -9.70 14.98
C LEU A 86 -1.04 -9.25 15.44
N ALA A 87 -1.38 -7.99 15.18
CA ALA A 87 -2.71 -7.45 15.42
C ALA A 87 -3.13 -6.49 14.31
N ALA A 88 -4.41 -6.49 13.92
CA ALA A 88 -4.92 -5.59 12.88
C ALA A 88 -6.37 -5.20 13.16
N SER A 89 -6.71 -3.93 12.93
CA SER A 89 -8.06 -3.41 13.17
C SER A 89 -9.02 -3.79 12.04
N ASN A 90 -10.27 -4.11 12.39
CA ASN A 90 -11.36 -4.28 11.42
C ASN A 90 -12.04 -2.95 11.03
N HIS A 91 -11.63 -1.83 11.61
CA HIS A 91 -12.37 -0.56 11.52
C HIS A 91 -11.55 0.60 10.96
N THR A 92 -10.28 0.40 10.62
CA THR A 92 -9.53 1.42 9.87
C THR A 92 -10.10 1.55 8.46
N SER A 93 -10.32 2.78 8.01
CA SER A 93 -10.79 3.06 6.65
C SER A 93 -10.19 4.34 6.09
N ASP A 94 -9.79 4.33 4.84
CA ASP A 94 -9.38 5.50 4.05
C ASP A 94 -10.47 6.58 3.96
N THR A 95 -11.76 6.21 4.00
CA THR A 95 -12.90 7.14 4.06
C THR A 95 -13.03 7.90 5.39
N LEU A 96 -12.32 7.46 6.43
CA LEU A 96 -12.31 8.13 7.73
C LEU A 96 -11.18 9.14 7.80
N SER A 97 -11.42 10.25 8.51
CA SER A 97 -10.35 11.20 8.82
C SER A 97 -9.20 10.52 9.55
N ILE A 98 -7.97 10.99 9.30
CA ILE A 98 -6.74 10.48 9.96
C ILE A 98 -6.93 10.43 11.49
N SER A 99 -7.52 11.47 12.08
CA SER A 99 -7.81 11.54 13.52
C SER A 99 -8.71 10.41 14.01
N LYS A 100 -9.76 10.04 13.26
CA LYS A 100 -10.64 8.91 13.60
C LYS A 100 -9.88 7.59 13.52
N ASN A 101 -9.12 7.37 12.46
CA ASN A 101 -8.28 6.17 12.33
C ASN A 101 -7.25 6.05 13.46
N ILE A 102 -6.60 7.14 13.86
CA ILE A 102 -5.66 7.16 14.99
C ILE A 102 -6.36 6.80 16.31
N LEU A 103 -7.59 7.27 16.54
CA LEU A 103 -8.35 6.90 17.74
C LEU A 103 -8.69 5.41 17.78
N ILE A 104 -9.12 4.85 16.65
CA ILE A 104 -9.40 3.41 16.48
C ILE A 104 -8.14 2.59 16.80
N VAL A 105 -7.01 2.96 16.19
CA VAL A 105 -5.73 2.28 16.43
C VAL A 105 -5.27 2.41 17.87
N SER A 106 -5.43 3.59 18.48
CA SER A 106 -5.03 3.82 19.88
C SER A 106 -5.81 2.93 20.86
N ARG A 107 -7.12 2.75 20.65
CA ARG A 107 -7.95 1.86 21.48
C ARG A 107 -7.56 0.39 21.32
N MET A 108 -7.36 -0.07 20.07
CA MET A 108 -6.88 -1.42 19.79
C MET A 108 -5.50 -1.66 20.43
N PHE A 109 -4.56 -0.72 20.24
CA PHE A 109 -3.22 -0.78 20.79
C PHE A 109 -3.24 -0.96 22.31
N ASN A 110 -4.00 -0.12 23.01
CA ASN A 110 -4.13 -0.19 24.47
C ASN A 110 -4.74 -1.53 24.92
N THR A 111 -5.78 -2.01 24.20
CA THR A 111 -6.39 -3.31 24.49
C THR A 111 -5.36 -4.44 24.37
N VAL A 112 -4.64 -4.52 23.25
CA VAL A 112 -3.68 -5.59 22.99
C VAL A 112 -2.51 -5.56 23.97
N VAL A 113 -1.93 -4.39 24.22
CA VAL A 113 -0.78 -4.24 25.15
C VAL A 113 -1.20 -4.48 26.61
N SER A 114 -2.47 -4.24 26.97
CA SER A 114 -2.98 -4.58 28.31
C SER A 114 -3.27 -6.08 28.49
N MET A 115 -3.56 -6.78 27.39
CA MET A 115 -3.97 -8.17 27.38
C MET A 115 -2.79 -9.15 27.28
N LEU A 116 -1.72 -8.75 26.60
CA LEU A 116 -0.60 -9.62 26.26
C LEU A 116 0.73 -9.09 26.82
N PRO A 117 1.67 -9.97 27.20
CA PRO A 117 3.02 -9.59 27.60
C PRO A 117 3.83 -9.13 26.37
N ILE A 118 3.64 -7.87 25.96
CA ILE A 118 4.36 -7.27 24.84
C ILE A 118 5.66 -6.61 25.33
N HIS A 119 6.75 -6.86 24.62
CA HIS A 119 8.02 -6.21 24.88
C HIS A 119 7.97 -4.74 24.42
N ARG A 120 8.08 -3.80 25.36
CA ARG A 120 7.86 -2.35 25.12
C ARG A 120 8.80 -1.73 24.08
N GLU A 121 10.02 -2.26 23.94
CA GLU A 121 10.98 -1.80 22.93
C GLU A 121 10.84 -2.52 21.57
N ARG A 122 9.85 -3.40 21.42
CA ARG A 122 9.63 -4.20 20.20
C ARG A 122 8.19 -4.12 19.71
N VAL A 123 7.71 -2.89 19.64
CA VAL A 123 6.37 -2.55 19.16
C VAL A 123 6.51 -1.87 17.80
N TYR A 124 5.99 -2.50 16.77
CA TYR A 124 6.10 -2.04 15.39
C TYR A 124 4.73 -1.89 14.76
N VAL A 125 4.65 -1.03 13.75
CA VAL A 125 3.46 -0.85 12.91
C VAL A 125 3.83 -1.08 11.45
N GLY A 126 2.89 -1.45 10.60
CA GLY A 126 3.16 -1.57 9.18
C GLY A 126 1.93 -1.82 8.32
N GLY A 127 2.11 -1.79 7.02
CA GLY A 127 1.04 -1.99 6.05
C GLY A 127 1.55 -1.86 4.63
N PHE A 128 0.63 -1.97 3.68
CA PHE A 128 0.90 -1.81 2.25
C PHE A 128 0.09 -0.65 1.68
N SER A 129 0.68 0.08 0.73
CA SER A 129 0.06 1.22 0.05
C SER A 129 -0.50 2.22 1.08
N SER A 130 -1.78 2.59 1.02
CA SER A 130 -2.44 3.48 2.01
C SER A 130 -2.27 3.02 3.47
N GLY A 131 -2.22 1.71 3.74
CA GLY A 131 -1.93 1.17 5.07
C GLY A 131 -0.46 1.36 5.49
N GLY A 132 0.46 1.29 4.53
CA GLY A 132 1.88 1.60 4.74
C GLY A 132 2.10 3.08 5.02
N GLU A 133 1.48 3.93 4.21
CA GLU A 133 1.49 5.39 4.40
C GLU A 133 0.92 5.78 5.77
N PHE A 134 -0.26 5.27 6.12
CA PHE A 134 -0.88 5.51 7.43
C PHE A 134 0.00 5.02 8.59
N SER A 135 0.69 3.88 8.44
CA SER A 135 1.63 3.37 9.44
C SER A 135 2.74 4.37 9.77
N THR A 136 3.16 5.20 8.81
CA THR A 136 4.20 6.22 9.02
C THR A 136 3.74 7.38 9.93
N LEU A 137 2.43 7.60 10.04
CA LEU A 137 1.85 8.64 10.88
C LEU A 137 1.70 8.19 12.34
N VAL A 138 1.48 6.90 12.57
CA VAL A 138 1.14 6.37 13.90
C VAL A 138 2.15 6.73 14.99
N PRO A 139 3.48 6.65 14.81
CA PRO A 139 4.45 7.01 15.85
C PRO A 139 4.35 8.46 16.33
N SER A 140 3.80 9.37 15.53
CA SER A 140 3.61 10.79 15.88
C SER A 140 2.45 10.99 16.85
N PHE A 141 1.50 10.07 16.90
CA PHE A 141 0.29 10.17 17.73
C PHE A 141 0.19 9.08 18.82
N VAL A 142 0.79 7.91 18.60
CA VAL A 142 0.78 6.77 19.51
C VAL A 142 2.19 6.54 20.04
N LYS A 143 2.40 6.81 21.33
CA LYS A 143 3.69 6.63 22.00
C LYS A 143 4.04 5.14 22.13
N GLY A 144 5.34 4.85 22.14
CA GLY A 144 5.86 3.50 22.36
C GLY A 144 6.04 2.68 21.09
N VAL A 145 5.64 3.18 19.92
CA VAL A 145 5.99 2.57 18.63
C VAL A 145 7.47 2.82 18.32
N LYS A 146 8.22 1.75 18.07
CA LYS A 146 9.69 1.76 17.89
C LYS A 146 10.11 1.60 16.43
N GLY A 147 9.20 1.17 15.56
CA GLY A 147 9.49 1.10 14.13
C GLY A 147 8.25 0.98 13.27
N VAL A 148 8.45 1.28 11.98
CA VAL A 148 7.44 1.31 10.94
C VAL A 148 7.93 0.45 9.77
N LEU A 149 7.10 -0.49 9.33
CA LEU A 149 7.29 -1.27 8.11
C LEU A 149 6.34 -0.75 7.03
N SER A 150 6.85 0.06 6.10
CA SER A 150 6.04 0.60 5.01
C SER A 150 6.30 -0.14 3.71
N CYS A 151 5.28 -0.82 3.18
CA CYS A 151 5.37 -1.52 1.90
C CYS A 151 4.71 -0.68 0.81
N GLY A 152 5.44 -0.37 -0.25
CA GLY A 152 4.92 0.33 -1.43
C GLY A 152 4.44 1.76 -1.14
N ALA A 153 4.87 2.41 -0.06
CA ALA A 153 4.44 3.76 0.30
C ALA A 153 5.52 4.59 1.01
N PRO A 154 5.76 5.85 0.57
CA PRO A 154 6.70 6.76 1.22
C PRO A 154 6.21 7.22 2.60
N VAL A 155 7.02 8.02 3.31
CA VAL A 155 6.55 8.71 4.52
C VAL A 155 5.51 9.77 4.13
N ALA A 156 4.31 9.65 4.71
CA ALA A 156 3.15 10.49 4.39
C ALA A 156 3.45 12.00 4.53
N ASN A 157 4.12 12.38 5.62
CA ASN A 157 4.49 13.76 5.85
C ASN A 157 5.81 13.88 6.62
N THR A 158 6.84 14.39 5.96
CA THR A 158 8.15 14.58 6.58
C THR A 158 8.17 15.68 7.64
N GLN A 159 7.20 16.61 7.64
CA GLN A 159 7.10 17.70 8.61
C GLN A 159 6.63 17.23 9.99
N VAL A 160 5.94 16.10 10.07
CA VAL A 160 5.53 15.52 11.37
C VAL A 160 6.64 14.68 12.00
N LEU A 161 7.76 14.45 11.30
CA LEU A 161 8.91 13.73 11.83
C LEU A 161 9.66 14.58 12.86
N THR A 162 10.01 13.97 13.98
CA THR A 162 10.79 14.64 15.03
C THR A 162 11.97 13.79 15.49
N SER A 163 13.16 14.40 15.52
CA SER A 163 14.36 13.75 16.06
C SER A 163 14.31 13.51 17.56
N LYS A 164 13.30 14.05 18.27
CA LYS A 164 13.08 13.81 19.70
C LYS A 164 12.57 12.39 20.01
N ASN A 165 11.90 11.76 19.05
CA ASN A 165 11.36 10.41 19.21
C ASN A 165 11.50 9.65 17.87
N PRO A 166 12.74 9.36 17.45
CA PRO A 166 12.96 8.65 16.20
C PRO A 166 12.43 7.23 16.32
N TYR A 167 11.79 6.75 15.26
CA TYR A 167 11.45 5.36 15.07
C TYR A 167 12.30 4.76 13.96
N HIS A 168 12.43 3.44 13.95
CA HIS A 168 13.12 2.72 12.89
C HIS A 168 12.20 2.51 11.69
N PHE A 169 12.52 3.12 10.55
CA PHE A 169 11.77 2.93 9.30
C PHE A 169 12.36 1.79 8.47
N VAL A 170 11.55 0.81 8.07
CA VAL A 170 11.92 -0.19 7.07
C VAL A 170 10.95 -0.08 5.91
N GLY A 171 11.46 0.40 4.77
CA GLY A 171 10.70 0.53 3.53
C GLY A 171 10.90 -0.68 2.64
N LEU A 172 9.83 -1.19 2.04
CA LEU A 172 9.86 -2.22 1.00
C LEU A 172 9.23 -1.66 -0.27
N VAL A 173 9.87 -1.81 -1.42
CA VAL A 173 9.32 -1.29 -2.69
C VAL A 173 9.76 -2.11 -3.89
N GLY A 174 8.82 -2.32 -4.83
CA GLY A 174 9.14 -2.92 -6.12
C GLY A 174 9.88 -1.92 -7.00
N ASN A 175 10.88 -2.39 -7.75
CA ASN A 175 11.63 -1.51 -8.66
C ASN A 175 10.80 -1.03 -9.87
N SER A 176 9.59 -1.53 -10.07
CA SER A 176 8.61 -1.03 -11.07
C SER A 176 7.38 -0.38 -10.42
N ASP A 177 7.40 -0.16 -9.10
CA ASP A 177 6.35 0.56 -8.37
C ASP A 177 6.45 2.06 -8.62
N HIS A 178 5.33 2.75 -8.86
CA HIS A 178 5.30 4.21 -9.06
C HIS A 178 5.88 4.97 -7.84
N ASN A 179 5.79 4.39 -6.65
CA ASN A 179 6.35 4.95 -5.41
C ASN A 179 7.86 4.73 -5.26
N TYR A 180 8.54 4.06 -6.20
CA TYR A 180 9.98 3.78 -6.09
C TYR A 180 10.83 5.05 -5.92
N ILE A 181 10.58 6.11 -6.70
CA ILE A 181 11.33 7.38 -6.60
C ILE A 181 11.07 8.09 -5.27
N ASP A 182 9.82 8.04 -4.80
CA ASP A 182 9.41 8.71 -3.56
C ASP A 182 9.95 7.97 -2.33
N MET A 183 10.07 6.64 -2.42
CA MET A 183 10.75 5.80 -1.43
C MET A 183 12.26 6.09 -1.36
N LEU A 184 12.93 6.25 -2.50
CA LEU A 184 14.33 6.70 -2.52
C LEU A 184 14.49 8.10 -1.90
N SER A 185 13.53 8.99 -2.16
CA SER A 185 13.54 10.35 -1.61
C SER A 185 13.25 10.35 -0.09
N THR A 186 12.39 9.43 0.36
CA THR A 186 12.11 9.16 1.78
C THR A 186 13.36 8.68 2.51
N GLU A 187 14.06 7.67 1.98
CA GLU A 187 15.33 7.17 2.52
C GLU A 187 16.37 8.31 2.65
N ALA A 188 16.55 9.10 1.60
CA ALA A 188 17.46 10.25 1.61
C ALA A 188 17.08 11.30 2.68
N ALA A 189 15.78 11.59 2.84
CA ALA A 189 15.28 12.52 3.85
C ALA A 189 15.51 11.99 5.27
N LEU A 190 15.22 10.71 5.52
CA LEU A 190 15.42 10.05 6.81
C LEU A 190 16.90 9.98 7.19
N ASN A 191 17.78 9.69 6.23
CA ASN A 191 19.23 9.75 6.41
C ASN A 191 19.71 11.14 6.86
N ARG A 192 19.21 12.20 6.22
CA ARG A 192 19.52 13.59 6.61
C ARG A 192 19.01 13.92 8.02
N LEU A 193 17.85 13.38 8.40
CA LEU A 193 17.26 13.54 9.72
C LEU A 193 17.84 12.59 10.78
N LYS A 194 18.77 11.70 10.40
CA LYS A 194 19.38 10.66 11.25
C LYS A 194 18.38 9.68 11.85
N PHE A 195 17.29 9.42 11.15
CA PHE A 195 16.37 8.34 11.51
C PHE A 195 17.01 7.00 11.13
N PRO A 196 17.00 5.98 12.01
CA PRO A 196 17.41 4.64 11.61
C PRO A 196 16.45 4.16 10.52
N ASN A 197 16.99 3.83 9.34
CA ASN A 197 16.15 3.45 8.21
C ASN A 197 16.85 2.46 7.27
N GLN A 198 16.06 1.61 6.61
CA GLN A 198 16.50 0.73 5.53
C GLN A 198 15.47 0.76 4.39
N LEU A 199 15.94 0.60 3.16
CA LEU A 199 15.10 0.47 1.97
C LEU A 199 15.44 -0.83 1.23
N LEU A 200 14.55 -1.82 1.32
CA LEU A 200 14.70 -3.07 0.61
C LEU A 200 13.94 -2.99 -0.73
N VAL A 201 14.67 -3.19 -1.81
CA VAL A 201 14.12 -3.15 -3.16
C VAL A 201 13.99 -4.57 -3.73
N PHE A 202 12.81 -4.91 -4.23
CA PHE A 202 12.56 -6.18 -4.92
C PHE A 202 12.20 -5.98 -6.39
N GLU A 203 12.22 -7.04 -7.17
CA GLU A 203 11.72 -7.02 -8.55
C GLU A 203 10.22 -7.24 -8.55
N GLY A 204 9.47 -6.18 -8.87
CA GLY A 204 8.03 -6.20 -8.83
C GLY A 204 7.44 -4.80 -9.03
N GLY A 205 6.12 -4.74 -9.13
CA GLY A 205 5.35 -3.51 -9.28
C GLY A 205 4.82 -2.99 -7.94
N HIS A 206 3.65 -2.36 -7.98
CA HIS A 206 2.91 -1.95 -6.79
C HIS A 206 2.11 -3.13 -6.22
N GLU A 207 2.80 -3.98 -5.47
CA GLU A 207 2.23 -5.21 -4.91
C GLU A 207 2.82 -5.52 -3.52
N TRP A 208 2.15 -6.43 -2.80
CA TRP A 208 2.70 -6.93 -1.54
C TRP A 208 4.09 -7.55 -1.78
N PRO A 209 5.10 -7.19 -0.98
CA PRO A 209 6.43 -7.74 -1.14
C PRO A 209 6.45 -9.27 -1.01
N PRO A 210 7.35 -9.96 -1.74
CA PRO A 210 7.58 -11.38 -1.53
C PRO A 210 7.92 -11.68 -0.08
N ILE A 211 7.53 -12.87 0.39
CA ILE A 211 7.63 -13.26 1.80
C ILE A 211 9.07 -13.14 2.35
N GLU A 212 10.09 -13.38 1.53
CA GLU A 212 11.49 -13.22 1.95
C GLU A 212 11.84 -11.76 2.34
N PHE A 213 11.20 -10.76 1.73
CA PHE A 213 11.39 -9.35 2.05
C PHE A 213 10.65 -8.96 3.34
N LEU A 214 9.44 -9.47 3.54
CA LEU A 214 8.71 -9.32 4.81
C LEU A 214 9.50 -9.96 5.96
N SER A 215 10.08 -11.15 5.72
CA SER A 215 10.94 -11.85 6.67
C SER A 215 12.19 -11.03 7.01
N ARG A 216 12.87 -10.50 6.00
CA ARG A 216 14.04 -9.64 6.18
C ARG A 216 13.73 -8.37 6.97
N ALA A 217 12.58 -7.75 6.73
CA ALA A 217 12.15 -6.56 7.48
C ALA A 217 12.01 -6.83 8.99
N LEU A 218 11.38 -7.94 9.38
CA LEU A 218 11.25 -8.30 10.80
C LEU A 218 12.59 -8.74 11.43
N LYS A 219 13.47 -9.36 10.64
CA LYS A 219 14.86 -9.66 11.05
C LYS A 219 15.64 -8.38 11.33
N ILE A 220 15.48 -7.35 10.49
CA ILE A 220 16.11 -6.03 10.69
C ILE A 220 15.69 -5.41 12.03
N PHE A 221 14.39 -5.39 12.34
CA PHE A 221 13.93 -4.90 13.65
C PHE A 221 14.50 -5.69 14.82
N THR A 222 14.58 -7.01 14.68
CA THR A 222 15.15 -7.90 15.70
C THR A 222 16.64 -7.63 15.92
N MET A 223 17.41 -7.51 14.84
CA MET A 223 18.84 -7.18 14.89
C MET A 223 19.09 -5.77 15.44
N ALA A 224 18.24 -4.80 15.09
CA ALA A 224 18.32 -3.45 15.63
C ALA A 224 18.05 -3.42 17.14
N ALA A 225 17.09 -4.21 17.63
CA ALA A 225 16.85 -4.37 19.07
C ALA A 225 18.05 -5.00 19.79
N MET A 226 18.71 -6.00 19.18
CA MET A 226 19.96 -6.57 19.70
C MET A 226 21.08 -5.53 19.75
N ALA A 227 21.24 -4.73 18.68
CA ALA A 227 22.27 -3.70 18.59
C ALA A 227 22.09 -2.59 19.64
N ARG A 228 20.84 -2.28 20.02
CA ARG A 228 20.51 -1.31 21.08
C ARG A 228 20.54 -1.91 22.49
N GLY A 229 20.79 -3.22 22.63
CA GLY A 229 20.79 -3.91 23.92
C GLY A 229 19.41 -4.10 24.54
N GLU A 230 18.34 -3.94 23.75
CA GLU A 230 16.94 -4.12 24.18
C GLU A 230 16.59 -5.60 24.36
N VAL A 231 17.32 -6.47 23.66
CA VAL A 231 17.25 -7.93 23.81
C VAL A 231 18.65 -8.51 23.83
N THR A 232 18.81 -9.69 24.43
CA THR A 232 20.08 -10.41 24.41
C THR A 232 20.51 -10.68 22.96
N ARG A 233 21.77 -10.35 22.68
CA ARG A 233 22.37 -10.61 21.38
C ARG A 233 22.51 -12.11 21.14
N ASP A 234 21.86 -12.59 20.09
CA ASP A 234 21.98 -13.97 19.60
C ASP A 234 22.98 -14.00 18.44
N THR A 235 24.20 -14.48 18.70
CA THR A 235 25.26 -14.57 17.69
C THR A 235 24.96 -15.57 16.59
N ALA A 236 24.23 -16.66 16.88
CA ALA A 236 23.87 -17.66 15.87
C ALA A 236 22.81 -17.09 14.92
N PHE A 237 21.82 -16.37 15.46
CA PHE A 237 20.83 -15.65 14.65
C PHE A 237 21.49 -14.61 13.74
N VAL A 238 22.40 -13.79 14.29
CA VAL A 238 23.09 -12.75 13.49
C VAL A 238 23.94 -13.38 12.38
N GLU A 239 24.70 -14.44 12.67
CA GLU A 239 25.53 -15.12 11.67
C GLU A 239 24.68 -15.80 10.59
N GLY A 240 23.60 -16.49 10.98
CA GLY A 240 22.71 -17.16 10.03
C GLY A 240 22.09 -16.17 9.02
N ASN A 241 21.57 -15.04 9.52
CA ASN A 241 21.01 -13.99 8.66
C ASN A 241 22.08 -13.34 7.76
N TYR A 242 23.29 -13.13 8.26
CA TYR A 242 24.39 -12.61 7.45
C TYR A 242 24.72 -13.55 6.28
N GLN A 243 24.79 -14.86 6.51
CA GLN A 243 25.11 -15.84 5.46
C GLN A 243 23.98 -15.95 4.44
N GLU A 244 22.72 -15.91 4.88
CA GLU A 244 21.55 -15.88 4.00
C GLU A 244 21.57 -14.64 3.09
N ASP A 245 21.88 -13.48 3.66
CA ASP A 245 21.98 -12.21 2.94
C ASP A 245 23.14 -12.18 1.96
N LEU A 246 24.30 -12.69 2.37
CA LEU A 246 25.47 -12.80 1.50
C LEU A 246 25.21 -13.76 0.33
N ALA A 247 24.52 -14.87 0.58
CA ALA A 247 24.08 -15.77 -0.48
C ALA A 247 23.10 -15.09 -1.45
N HIS A 248 22.22 -14.22 -0.94
CA HIS A 248 21.32 -13.43 -1.78
C HIS A 248 22.08 -12.42 -2.65
N VAL A 249 23.06 -11.71 -2.09
CA VAL A 249 23.97 -10.85 -2.88
C VAL A 249 24.64 -11.66 -4.00
N GLY A 250 25.10 -12.88 -3.70
CA GLY A 250 25.65 -13.79 -4.70
C GLY A 250 24.67 -14.10 -5.85
N ARG A 251 23.41 -14.42 -5.52
CA ARG A 251 22.36 -14.67 -6.53
C ARG A 251 22.09 -13.44 -7.41
N LEU A 252 22.02 -12.25 -6.81
CA LEU A 252 21.82 -10.99 -7.54
C LEU A 252 23.00 -10.71 -8.48
N TYR A 253 24.23 -10.97 -8.03
CA TYR A 253 25.42 -10.81 -8.85
C TYR A 253 25.42 -11.77 -10.05
N THR A 254 25.19 -13.07 -9.82
CA THR A 254 25.13 -14.07 -10.90
C THR A 254 23.94 -13.86 -11.83
N GLY A 255 22.85 -13.29 -11.32
CA GLY A 255 21.66 -12.94 -12.10
C GLY A 255 21.79 -11.65 -12.91
N GLY A 256 22.97 -11.01 -12.93
CA GLY A 256 23.19 -9.78 -13.70
C GLY A 256 22.47 -8.56 -13.12
N LYS A 257 22.24 -8.52 -11.79
CA LYS A 257 21.50 -7.45 -11.09
C LYS A 257 22.43 -6.66 -10.16
N PRO A 258 23.45 -5.97 -10.70
CA PRO A 258 24.50 -5.37 -9.90
C PRO A 258 24.03 -4.19 -9.03
N LEU A 259 22.94 -3.51 -9.42
CA LEU A 259 22.37 -2.42 -8.63
C LEU A 259 21.64 -2.91 -7.37
N LEU A 260 20.84 -3.99 -7.50
CA LEU A 260 20.20 -4.63 -6.35
C LEU A 260 21.24 -5.24 -5.41
N ALA A 261 22.31 -5.84 -5.96
CA ALA A 261 23.42 -6.34 -5.15
C ALA A 261 24.12 -5.22 -4.35
N ASP A 262 24.33 -4.03 -4.95
CA ASP A 262 24.92 -2.88 -4.26
C ASP A 262 23.99 -2.26 -3.20
N ASN A 263 22.69 -2.19 -3.48
CA ASN A 263 21.68 -1.78 -2.49
C ASN A 263 21.72 -2.74 -1.30
N LEU A 264 21.59 -4.05 -1.52
CA LEU A 264 21.63 -5.03 -0.42
C LEU A 264 22.96 -5.01 0.35
N LEU A 265 24.10 -4.89 -0.32
CA LEU A 265 25.39 -4.72 0.37
C LEU A 265 25.43 -3.43 1.23
N GLY A 266 24.75 -2.37 0.80
CA GLY A 266 24.54 -1.17 1.59
C GLY A 266 23.75 -1.44 2.87
N GLU A 267 22.56 -2.04 2.74
CA GLU A 267 21.72 -2.41 3.88
C GLU A 267 22.47 -3.31 4.87
N MET A 268 23.20 -4.31 4.36
CA MET A 268 24.00 -5.21 5.18
C MET A 268 25.09 -4.47 5.99
N LEU A 269 25.75 -3.47 5.40
CA LEU A 269 26.78 -2.70 6.11
C LEU A 269 26.19 -1.97 7.33
N GLU A 270 24.98 -1.45 7.19
CA GLU A 270 24.29 -0.70 8.25
C GLU A 270 23.69 -1.62 9.31
N VAL A 271 22.99 -2.68 8.89
CA VAL A 271 22.31 -3.62 9.79
C VAL A 271 23.31 -4.46 10.59
N PHE A 272 24.35 -4.97 9.95
CA PHE A 272 25.34 -5.85 10.60
C PHE A 272 26.49 -5.08 11.27
N GLY A 273 26.76 -3.84 10.88
CA GLY A 273 27.87 -3.03 11.40
C GLY A 273 27.95 -2.96 12.94
N PRO A 274 26.84 -2.68 13.65
CA PRO A 274 26.80 -2.68 15.11
C PRO A 274 26.98 -4.06 15.77
N LEU A 275 26.79 -5.12 14.99
CA LEU A 275 26.75 -6.49 15.48
C LEU A 275 28.01 -7.29 15.13
N ARG A 276 28.75 -6.94 14.08
CA ARG A 276 29.92 -7.72 13.66
C ARG A 276 30.86 -6.89 12.77
N PRO A 277 32.13 -7.33 12.61
CA PRO A 277 33.01 -6.77 11.59
C PRO A 277 32.42 -6.94 10.18
N THR A 278 32.55 -5.89 9.36
CA THR A 278 31.95 -5.79 8.01
C THR A 278 32.97 -5.46 6.92
N ASP A 279 34.27 -5.63 7.16
CA ASP A 279 35.33 -5.26 6.22
C ASP A 279 35.25 -6.03 4.89
N SER A 280 34.85 -7.30 4.95
CA SER A 280 34.57 -8.11 3.76
C SER A 280 33.41 -7.54 2.93
N LEU A 281 32.33 -7.06 3.56
CA LEU A 281 31.22 -6.42 2.86
C LEU A 281 31.67 -5.12 2.18
N LYS A 282 32.50 -4.31 2.85
CA LYS A 282 33.04 -3.07 2.29
C LYS A 282 33.86 -3.34 1.03
N GLU A 283 34.75 -4.34 1.07
CA GLU A 283 35.57 -4.68 -0.10
C GLU A 283 34.75 -5.32 -1.23
N ASN A 284 33.77 -6.17 -0.91
CA ASN A 284 32.83 -6.72 -1.89
C ASN A 284 32.06 -5.60 -2.62
N ARG A 285 31.49 -4.66 -1.88
CA ARG A 285 30.76 -3.51 -2.43
C ARG A 285 31.66 -2.61 -3.29
N LYS A 286 32.88 -2.34 -2.83
CA LYS A 286 33.88 -1.57 -3.58
C LYS A 286 34.29 -2.28 -4.87
N THR A 287 34.49 -3.59 -4.84
CA THR A 287 34.82 -4.41 -6.02
C THR A 287 33.68 -4.38 -7.03
N LEU A 288 32.45 -4.62 -6.58
CA LEU A 288 31.23 -4.51 -7.40
C LEU A 288 31.16 -3.15 -8.11
N ARG A 289 31.34 -2.05 -7.37
CA ARG A 289 31.27 -0.68 -7.89
C ARG A 289 32.32 -0.32 -8.92
N LYS A 290 33.49 -0.98 -8.91
CA LYS A 290 34.56 -0.79 -9.90
C LYS A 290 34.25 -1.48 -11.24
N GLY A 291 33.39 -2.50 -11.22
CA GLY A 291 32.98 -3.24 -12.41
C GLY A 291 32.43 -2.33 -13.51
N THR A 292 32.78 -2.63 -14.76
CA THR A 292 32.27 -1.88 -15.92
C THR A 292 30.74 -2.02 -16.04
N ALA A 293 30.22 -3.23 -15.85
CA ALA A 293 28.78 -3.50 -15.83
C ALA A 293 28.06 -2.61 -14.81
N PHE A 294 28.51 -2.60 -13.54
CA PHE A 294 27.91 -1.75 -12.50
C PHE A 294 27.90 -0.27 -12.90
N ARG A 295 29.02 0.26 -13.39
CA ARG A 295 29.12 1.68 -13.79
C ARG A 295 28.17 2.03 -14.94
N THR A 296 28.00 1.12 -15.91
CA THR A 296 27.03 1.30 -17.00
C THR A 296 25.59 1.31 -16.47
N TYR A 297 25.21 0.30 -15.67
CA TYR A 297 23.88 0.24 -15.05
C TYR A 297 23.61 1.46 -14.17
N ARG A 298 24.59 1.90 -13.38
CA ARG A 298 24.44 3.07 -12.50
C ARG A 298 24.24 4.37 -13.28
N ARG A 299 24.93 4.53 -14.42
CA ARG A 299 24.72 5.68 -15.31
C ARG A 299 23.32 5.65 -15.93
N SER A 300 22.89 4.49 -16.45
CA SER A 300 21.55 4.32 -17.01
C SER A 300 20.47 4.61 -15.95
N GLN A 301 20.61 4.06 -14.73
CA GLN A 301 19.70 4.34 -13.61
C GLN A 301 19.61 5.83 -13.30
N ASN A 302 20.73 6.53 -13.15
CA ASN A 302 20.72 7.96 -12.85
C ASN A 302 20.04 8.79 -13.95
N ASN A 303 20.30 8.46 -15.21
CA ASN A 303 19.68 9.15 -16.35
C ASN A 303 18.17 8.89 -16.39
N ASN A 304 17.74 7.65 -16.18
CA ASN A 304 16.33 7.28 -16.19
C ASN A 304 15.59 7.91 -15.01
N LEU A 305 16.16 7.90 -13.80
CA LEU A 305 15.55 8.55 -12.63
C LEU A 305 15.42 10.07 -12.81
N LEU A 306 16.38 10.71 -13.47
CA LEU A 306 16.28 12.14 -13.79
C LEU A 306 15.18 12.40 -14.82
N LYS A 307 15.13 11.61 -15.90
CA LYS A 307 14.08 11.70 -16.93
C LYS A 307 12.69 11.46 -16.33
N GLU A 308 12.56 10.46 -15.47
CA GLU A 308 11.31 10.13 -14.80
C GLU A 308 10.82 11.26 -13.91
N ARG A 309 11.71 11.94 -13.15
CA ARG A 309 11.32 13.11 -12.35
C ARG A 309 10.72 14.22 -13.21
N PHE A 310 11.36 14.56 -14.33
CA PHE A 310 10.84 15.58 -15.23
C PHE A 310 9.49 15.19 -15.84
N LEU A 311 9.36 13.94 -16.32
CA LEU A 311 8.08 13.47 -16.87
C LEU A 311 6.97 13.47 -15.82
N ARG A 312 7.27 13.09 -14.56
CA ARG A 312 6.29 13.14 -13.47
C ARG A 312 5.83 14.56 -13.15
N GLU A 313 6.74 15.54 -13.19
CA GLU A 313 6.42 16.96 -13.03
C GLU A 313 5.55 17.46 -14.20
N ASP A 314 5.90 17.13 -15.44
CA ASP A 314 5.13 17.48 -16.63
C ASP A 314 3.71 16.86 -16.59
N TYR A 315 3.58 15.59 -16.20
CA TYR A 315 2.29 14.91 -16.07
C TYR A 315 1.45 15.49 -14.94
N ALA A 316 2.05 15.83 -13.79
CA ALA A 316 1.33 16.47 -12.70
C ALA A 316 0.78 17.84 -13.11
N PHE A 317 1.63 18.65 -13.73
CA PHE A 317 1.25 19.98 -14.23
C PHE A 317 0.15 19.90 -15.29
N ALA A 318 0.31 19.04 -16.29
CA ALA A 318 -0.69 18.86 -17.35
C ALA A 318 -2.03 18.35 -16.79
N MET A 319 -2.00 17.42 -15.83
CA MET A 319 -3.23 16.93 -15.19
C MET A 319 -3.96 18.06 -14.47
N GLU A 320 -3.25 18.85 -13.68
CA GLU A 320 -3.83 19.98 -12.95
C GLU A 320 -4.40 21.02 -13.92
N GLU A 321 -3.65 21.40 -14.96
CA GLU A 321 -4.11 22.36 -15.98
C GLU A 321 -5.35 21.86 -16.71
N ASP A 322 -5.32 20.62 -17.20
CA ASP A 322 -6.39 20.07 -18.04
C ASP A 322 -7.69 19.86 -17.25
N VAL A 323 -7.58 19.40 -16.01
CA VAL A 323 -8.74 19.21 -15.12
C VAL A 323 -9.37 20.56 -14.77
N ASN A 324 -8.56 21.57 -14.42
CA ASN A 324 -9.07 22.89 -14.02
C ASN A 324 -9.65 23.70 -15.19
N THR A 325 -9.24 23.40 -16.43
CA THR A 325 -9.69 24.13 -17.63
C THR A 325 -10.60 23.33 -18.55
N TYR A 326 -10.94 22.09 -18.17
CA TYR A 326 -11.70 21.14 -18.97
C TYR A 326 -11.12 20.95 -20.39
N ASN A 327 -9.80 20.78 -20.47
CA ASN A 327 -9.07 20.79 -21.74
C ASN A 327 -9.16 19.46 -22.50
N TYR A 328 -10.34 19.14 -23.03
CA TYR A 328 -10.55 17.92 -23.84
C TYR A 328 -9.64 17.84 -25.08
N ASN A 329 -9.15 18.98 -25.60
CA ASN A 329 -8.21 19.00 -26.73
C ASN A 329 -6.87 18.34 -26.40
N ASN A 330 -6.48 18.29 -25.11
CA ASN A 330 -5.22 17.71 -24.68
C ASN A 330 -5.26 16.17 -24.53
N LEU A 331 -6.44 15.54 -24.67
CA LEU A 331 -6.55 14.07 -24.68
C LEU A 331 -5.68 13.43 -25.78
N GLY A 332 -5.45 14.14 -26.90
CA GLY A 332 -4.53 13.70 -27.94
C GLY A 332 -3.07 13.66 -27.49
N TRP A 333 -2.64 14.61 -26.65
CA TRP A 333 -1.31 14.62 -26.06
C TRP A 333 -1.16 13.47 -25.05
N TRP A 334 -2.15 13.24 -24.18
CA TRP A 334 -2.12 12.11 -23.25
C TRP A 334 -2.04 10.76 -23.98
N LYS A 335 -2.78 10.60 -25.07
CA LYS A 335 -2.66 9.40 -25.92
C LYS A 335 -1.24 9.24 -26.47
N TYR A 336 -0.65 10.32 -26.99
CA TYR A 336 0.75 10.30 -27.44
C TYR A 336 1.72 9.94 -26.31
N GLN A 337 1.51 10.45 -25.09
CA GLN A 337 2.33 10.08 -23.93
C GLN A 337 2.22 8.59 -23.62
N MET A 338 1.02 8.02 -23.61
CA MET A 338 0.84 6.57 -23.40
C MET A 338 1.53 5.73 -24.49
N GLU A 339 1.53 6.19 -25.75
CA GLU A 339 2.27 5.54 -26.84
C GLU A 339 3.80 5.63 -26.66
N GLU A 340 4.32 6.73 -26.10
CA GLU A 340 5.75 6.84 -25.75
C GLU A 340 6.11 5.94 -24.56
N LEU A 341 5.24 5.82 -23.55
CA LEU A 341 5.45 4.92 -22.42
C LEU A 341 5.46 3.45 -22.85
N ASP A 342 4.57 3.03 -23.76
CA ASP A 342 4.57 1.69 -24.36
C ASP A 342 5.91 1.36 -25.04
N LYS A 343 6.55 2.35 -25.68
CA LYS A 343 7.90 2.18 -26.24
C LYS A 343 8.94 1.94 -25.14
N PHE A 344 8.87 2.67 -24.02
CA PHE A 344 9.78 2.44 -22.89
C PHE A 344 9.62 1.03 -22.32
N GLN A 345 8.38 0.56 -22.17
CA GLN A 345 8.07 -0.77 -21.65
C GLN A 345 8.56 -1.92 -22.54
N LYS A 346 8.74 -1.65 -23.84
CA LYS A 346 9.29 -2.59 -24.83
C LYS A 346 10.78 -2.41 -25.10
N ASP A 347 11.44 -1.48 -24.41
CA ASP A 347 12.87 -1.20 -24.61
C ASP A 347 13.74 -2.41 -24.22
N SER A 348 14.89 -2.55 -24.86
CA SER A 348 15.89 -3.57 -24.52
C SER A 348 16.54 -3.37 -23.15
N ASP A 349 16.71 -2.12 -22.69
CA ASP A 349 17.24 -1.80 -21.37
C ASP A 349 16.15 -2.00 -20.30
N VAL A 350 16.42 -2.93 -19.36
CA VAL A 350 15.51 -3.23 -18.26
C VAL A 350 15.18 -2.01 -17.40
N LEU A 351 16.12 -1.08 -17.23
CA LEU A 351 15.89 0.11 -16.43
C LEU A 351 14.95 1.11 -17.13
N VAL A 352 14.94 1.12 -18.47
CA VAL A 352 14.01 1.92 -19.26
C VAL A 352 12.61 1.30 -19.19
N ARG A 353 12.51 -0.03 -19.29
CA ARG A 353 11.23 -0.74 -19.09
C ARG A 353 10.62 -0.47 -17.73
N GLN A 354 11.42 -0.57 -16.67
CA GLN A 354 10.97 -0.29 -15.31
C GLN A 354 10.49 1.16 -15.16
N MET A 355 11.19 2.14 -15.74
CA MET A 355 10.74 3.53 -15.77
C MET A 355 9.40 3.69 -16.51
N GLY A 356 9.23 3.06 -17.66
CA GLY A 356 7.97 3.06 -18.42
C GLY A 356 6.80 2.52 -17.59
N ASN A 357 7.01 1.40 -16.89
CA ASN A 357 6.00 0.82 -15.99
C ASN A 357 5.65 1.76 -14.82
N ARG A 358 6.67 2.38 -14.20
CA ARG A 358 6.46 3.34 -13.10
C ARG A 358 5.69 4.58 -13.53
N LEU A 359 6.00 5.12 -14.71
CA LEU A 359 5.34 6.30 -15.26
C LEU A 359 3.88 6.03 -15.63
N GLU A 360 3.58 4.88 -16.26
CA GLU A 360 2.20 4.49 -16.53
C GLU A 360 1.40 4.36 -15.22
N ALA A 361 1.93 3.62 -14.25
CA ALA A 361 1.30 3.46 -12.94
C ALA A 361 1.16 4.79 -12.19
N TYR A 362 2.09 5.72 -12.36
CA TYR A 362 2.02 7.06 -11.78
C TYR A 362 0.87 7.87 -12.40
N ILE A 363 0.72 7.89 -13.73
CA ILE A 363 -0.39 8.56 -14.40
C ILE A 363 -1.73 7.95 -13.94
N ASP A 364 -1.80 6.62 -13.86
CA ASP A 364 -3.01 5.92 -13.42
C ASP A 364 -3.44 6.30 -12.01
N THR A 365 -2.46 6.38 -11.09
CA THR A 365 -2.66 6.80 -9.69
C THR A 365 -3.06 8.27 -9.64
N LEU A 366 -2.41 9.13 -10.43
CA LEU A 366 -2.72 10.56 -10.49
C LEU A 366 -4.17 10.82 -10.95
N VAL A 367 -4.68 10.05 -11.92
CA VAL A 367 -6.10 10.12 -12.32
C VAL A 367 -7.01 9.63 -11.19
N ALA A 368 -6.66 8.53 -10.52
CA ALA A 368 -7.45 8.01 -9.42
C ALA A 368 -7.56 9.00 -8.25
N ASP A 369 -6.45 9.67 -7.89
CA ASP A 369 -6.41 10.68 -6.84
C ASP A 369 -7.30 11.88 -7.18
N ASN A 370 -7.22 12.38 -8.42
CA ASN A 370 -8.08 13.49 -8.86
C ASN A 370 -9.56 13.09 -8.91
N LEU A 371 -9.88 11.87 -9.33
CA LEU A 371 -11.26 11.34 -9.29
C LEU A 371 -11.79 11.33 -7.87
N TYR A 372 -11.00 10.84 -6.90
CA TYR A 372 -11.38 10.84 -5.49
C TYR A 372 -11.61 12.26 -4.96
N LEU A 373 -10.67 13.17 -5.24
CA LEU A 373 -10.75 14.57 -4.80
C LEU A 373 -11.99 15.28 -5.32
N ILE A 374 -12.34 15.10 -6.59
CA ILE A 374 -13.49 15.78 -7.21
C ILE A 374 -14.81 15.14 -6.77
N GLN A 375 -14.85 13.82 -6.54
CA GLN A 375 -16.04 13.15 -6.04
C GLN A 375 -16.44 13.57 -4.63
N ASP A 376 -15.49 14.03 -3.81
CA ASP A 376 -15.72 14.52 -2.45
C ASP A 376 -16.11 16.03 -2.39
N GLN A 377 -16.13 16.72 -3.54
CA GLN A 377 -16.52 18.14 -3.60
C GLN A 377 -18.03 18.34 -3.47
N ASP A 378 -18.42 19.49 -2.91
CA ASP A 378 -19.80 19.96 -2.88
C ASP A 378 -19.87 21.43 -3.38
N PRO A 379 -20.43 21.70 -4.57
CA PRO A 379 -21.00 20.73 -5.53
C PRO A 379 -19.92 19.93 -6.27
N ILE A 380 -20.30 18.73 -6.75
CA ILE A 380 -19.43 17.88 -7.59
C ILE A 380 -19.24 18.51 -8.97
N ASP A 381 -17.99 18.66 -9.41
CA ASP A 381 -17.60 19.10 -10.76
C ASP A 381 -17.75 17.95 -11.78
N ILE A 382 -18.79 18.01 -12.61
CA ILE A 382 -19.14 16.92 -13.53
C ILE A 382 -18.28 16.92 -14.78
N GLU A 383 -17.91 18.11 -15.26
CA GLU A 383 -17.05 18.32 -16.40
C GLU A 383 -15.64 17.76 -16.14
N ALA A 384 -15.08 18.04 -14.96
CA ALA A 384 -13.81 17.47 -14.52
C ALA A 384 -13.86 15.94 -14.41
N LEU A 385 -14.92 15.38 -13.80
CA LEU A 385 -15.09 13.92 -13.74
C LEU A 385 -15.18 13.31 -15.14
N ASN A 386 -15.94 13.91 -16.05
CA ASN A 386 -16.06 13.42 -17.42
C ASN A 386 -14.70 13.41 -18.13
N PHE A 387 -13.91 14.48 -17.99
CA PHE A 387 -12.54 14.54 -18.52
C PHE A 387 -11.65 13.43 -17.96
N LEU A 388 -11.63 13.24 -16.64
CA LEU A 388 -10.82 12.21 -15.99
C LEU A 388 -11.22 10.79 -16.40
N TRP A 389 -12.51 10.51 -16.53
CA TRP A 389 -12.96 9.21 -17.03
C TRP A 389 -12.61 9.01 -18.51
N MET A 390 -12.68 10.06 -19.34
CA MET A 390 -12.19 9.99 -20.73
C MET A 390 -10.70 9.69 -20.77
N LEU A 391 -9.90 10.36 -19.94
CA LEU A 391 -8.46 10.10 -19.82
C LEU A 391 -8.18 8.67 -19.32
N LYS A 392 -8.95 8.16 -18.36
CA LYS A 392 -8.85 6.77 -17.87
C LYS A 392 -9.07 5.74 -18.99
N THR A 393 -9.91 6.02 -19.99
CA THR A 393 -10.06 5.13 -21.16
C THR A 393 -8.81 5.07 -22.05
N ILE A 394 -7.98 6.12 -22.04
CA ILE A 394 -6.72 6.19 -22.79
C ILE A 394 -5.63 5.42 -22.04
N ILE A 395 -5.54 5.62 -20.72
CA ILE A 395 -4.53 4.99 -19.86
C ILE A 395 -4.81 3.50 -19.69
N THR A 396 -6.08 3.15 -19.44
CA THR A 396 -6.52 1.77 -19.20
C THR A 396 -7.65 1.36 -20.17
N PRO A 397 -7.37 1.09 -21.46
CA PRO A 397 -8.42 0.82 -22.45
C PRO A 397 -9.27 -0.44 -22.17
N LYS A 398 -8.82 -1.31 -21.26
CA LYS A 398 -9.54 -2.51 -20.82
C LYS A 398 -10.37 -2.30 -19.55
N ASP A 399 -10.29 -1.13 -18.92
CA ASP A 399 -11.21 -0.76 -17.85
C ASP A 399 -12.56 -0.33 -18.46
N TYR A 400 -13.47 -1.30 -18.60
CA TYR A 400 -14.82 -1.05 -19.09
C TYR A 400 -15.61 -0.10 -18.18
N GLY A 401 -15.27 -0.02 -16.89
CA GLY A 401 -15.89 0.91 -15.94
C GLY A 401 -15.69 2.37 -16.35
N ALA A 402 -14.49 2.71 -16.84
CA ALA A 402 -14.19 4.06 -17.31
C ALA A 402 -15.13 4.51 -18.44
N TYR A 403 -15.33 3.68 -19.47
CA TYR A 403 -16.25 3.99 -20.57
C TYR A 403 -17.69 4.15 -20.10
N LEU A 404 -18.17 3.28 -19.20
CA LEU A 404 -19.53 3.38 -18.66
C LEU A 404 -19.72 4.70 -17.90
N ASN A 405 -18.70 5.16 -17.17
CA ASN A 405 -18.71 6.45 -16.50
C ASN A 405 -18.72 7.61 -17.52
N VAL A 406 -17.90 7.57 -18.58
CA VAL A 406 -17.95 8.59 -19.65
C VAL A 406 -19.35 8.67 -20.27
N ILE A 407 -19.95 7.54 -20.64
CA ILE A 407 -21.32 7.50 -21.21
C ILE A 407 -22.32 8.13 -20.25
N SER A 408 -22.24 7.82 -18.95
CA SER A 408 -23.10 8.40 -17.91
C SER A 408 -22.91 9.91 -17.78
N PHE A 409 -21.67 10.38 -17.62
CA PHE A 409 -21.38 11.79 -17.38
C PHE A 409 -21.60 12.66 -18.62
N SER A 410 -21.21 12.20 -19.82
CA SER A 410 -21.50 12.90 -21.08
C SER A 410 -23.02 13.03 -21.30
N THR A 411 -23.81 11.99 -20.99
CA THR A 411 -25.28 12.11 -21.07
C THR A 411 -25.83 13.11 -20.06
N ARG A 412 -25.27 13.18 -18.85
CA ARG A 412 -25.66 14.16 -17.83
C ARG A 412 -25.31 15.61 -18.24
N LEU A 413 -24.32 15.79 -19.11
CA LEU A 413 -23.93 17.06 -19.73
C LEU A 413 -24.69 17.34 -21.06
N ASP A 414 -25.70 16.52 -21.38
CA ASP A 414 -26.45 16.58 -22.66
C ASP A 414 -25.59 16.39 -23.92
N ASP A 415 -24.37 15.84 -23.79
CA ASP A 415 -23.48 15.49 -24.90
C ASP A 415 -23.71 14.03 -25.33
N TYR A 416 -24.80 13.80 -26.05
CA TYR A 416 -25.15 12.47 -26.57
C TYR A 416 -24.17 12.01 -27.66
N GLY A 417 -23.52 12.94 -28.37
CA GLY A 417 -22.54 12.61 -29.41
C GLY A 417 -21.34 11.88 -28.80
N THR A 418 -20.76 12.46 -27.75
CA THR A 418 -19.65 11.84 -27.01
C THR A 418 -20.09 10.54 -26.35
N ALA A 419 -21.28 10.48 -25.75
CA ALA A 419 -21.79 9.26 -25.15
C ALA A 419 -21.93 8.10 -26.16
N LEU A 420 -22.43 8.38 -27.37
CA LEU A 420 -22.53 7.38 -28.45
C LEU A 420 -21.16 6.95 -28.97
N PHE A 421 -20.21 7.87 -29.10
CA PHE A 421 -18.83 7.55 -29.48
C PHE A 421 -18.19 6.60 -28.47
N TYR A 422 -18.26 6.90 -27.18
CA TYR A 422 -17.67 6.05 -26.14
C TYR A 422 -18.40 4.71 -25.95
N LEU A 423 -19.69 4.63 -26.26
CA LEU A 423 -20.40 3.35 -26.38
C LEU A 423 -19.80 2.48 -27.48
N GLU A 424 -19.54 3.04 -28.66
CA GLU A 424 -18.94 2.29 -29.76
C GLU A 424 -17.50 1.84 -29.41
N GLU A 425 -16.70 2.74 -28.83
CA GLU A 425 -15.34 2.41 -28.40
C GLU A 425 -15.33 1.31 -27.32
N LEU A 426 -16.23 1.35 -26.33
CA LEU A 426 -16.41 0.29 -25.34
C LEU A 426 -16.68 -1.08 -26.00
N LEU A 427 -17.56 -1.11 -27.00
CA LEU A 427 -17.92 -2.33 -27.71
C LEU A 427 -16.75 -2.85 -28.57
N LYS A 428 -15.97 -1.95 -29.19
CA LYS A 428 -14.71 -2.31 -29.89
C LYS A 428 -13.69 -2.94 -28.93
N GLN A 429 -13.70 -2.58 -27.65
CA GLN A 429 -12.84 -3.20 -26.64
C GLN A 429 -13.30 -4.59 -26.17
N GLY A 430 -14.45 -5.07 -26.65
CA GLY A 430 -14.97 -6.42 -26.40
C GLY A 430 -16.00 -6.53 -25.27
N TYR A 431 -16.61 -5.42 -24.86
CA TYR A 431 -17.65 -5.44 -23.82
C TYR A 431 -18.92 -6.15 -24.30
N THR A 432 -19.50 -7.01 -23.46
CA THR A 432 -20.65 -7.86 -23.84
C THR A 432 -21.83 -7.81 -22.88
N ASP A 433 -21.71 -7.17 -21.71
CA ASP A 433 -22.79 -7.10 -20.73
C ASP A 433 -23.84 -6.06 -21.14
N ARG A 434 -24.81 -6.54 -21.92
CA ARG A 434 -25.92 -5.74 -22.43
C ARG A 434 -26.84 -5.24 -21.33
N GLU A 435 -27.09 -6.02 -20.28
CA GLU A 435 -27.99 -5.60 -19.19
C GLU A 435 -27.38 -4.39 -18.45
N ARG A 436 -26.05 -4.39 -18.29
CA ARG A 436 -25.34 -3.23 -17.76
C ARG A 436 -25.44 -2.01 -18.68
N LEU A 437 -25.34 -2.15 -20.01
CA LEU A 437 -25.51 -1.03 -20.96
C LEU A 437 -26.87 -0.33 -20.82
N TYR A 438 -27.95 -1.11 -20.63
CA TYR A 438 -29.29 -0.54 -20.46
C TYR A 438 -29.58 -0.08 -19.03
N SER A 439 -28.63 -0.20 -18.10
CA SER A 439 -28.77 0.25 -16.69
C SER A 439 -27.72 1.29 -16.28
N ILE A 440 -27.00 1.88 -17.24
CA ILE A 440 -26.08 2.98 -16.97
C ILE A 440 -26.86 4.17 -16.37
N PRO A 441 -26.42 4.74 -15.23
CA PRO A 441 -27.05 5.94 -14.65
C PRO A 441 -27.16 7.09 -15.65
N HIS A 442 -28.19 7.92 -15.52
CA HIS A 442 -28.41 9.11 -16.36
C HIS A 442 -28.62 8.87 -17.86
N THR A 443 -28.65 7.61 -18.36
CA THR A 443 -28.77 7.30 -19.80
C THR A 443 -30.21 7.02 -20.28
N ALA A 444 -31.23 7.37 -19.50
CA ALA A 444 -32.60 6.94 -19.78
C ALA A 444 -33.12 7.41 -21.16
N LEU A 445 -32.79 8.63 -21.57
CA LEU A 445 -33.15 9.20 -22.88
C LEU A 445 -32.22 8.71 -23.99
N LEU A 446 -30.91 8.60 -23.71
CA LEU A 446 -29.93 8.09 -24.68
C LEU A 446 -30.28 6.66 -25.15
N ARG A 447 -30.60 5.75 -24.21
CA ARG A 447 -30.80 4.33 -24.53
C ARG A 447 -32.06 4.03 -25.35
N ILE A 448 -32.99 4.98 -25.49
CA ILE A 448 -34.19 4.84 -26.33
C ILE A 448 -33.97 5.40 -27.73
N THR A 449 -32.85 6.07 -28.01
CA THR A 449 -32.62 6.64 -29.33
C THR A 449 -32.30 5.54 -30.36
N PRO A 450 -32.64 5.76 -31.65
CA PRO A 450 -32.29 4.84 -32.73
C PRO A 450 -30.78 4.62 -32.84
N GLU A 451 -29.97 5.65 -32.64
CA GLU A 451 -28.51 5.62 -32.77
C GLU A 451 -27.88 4.67 -31.74
N PHE A 452 -28.29 4.78 -30.47
CA PHE A 452 -27.81 3.89 -29.41
C PHE A 452 -28.12 2.43 -29.74
N ASN A 453 -29.37 2.15 -30.11
CA ASN A 453 -29.81 0.78 -30.38
C ASN A 453 -29.18 0.23 -31.67
N LYS A 454 -28.90 1.08 -32.66
CA LYS A 454 -28.15 0.69 -33.87
C LYS A 454 -26.72 0.25 -33.52
N ILE A 455 -26.01 1.00 -32.68
CA ILE A 455 -24.66 0.64 -32.22
C ILE A 455 -24.72 -0.69 -31.44
N VAL A 456 -25.64 -0.83 -30.49
CA VAL A 456 -25.79 -2.08 -29.72
C VAL A 456 -26.12 -3.28 -30.60
N GLU A 457 -27.04 -3.13 -31.56
CA GLU A 457 -27.40 -4.18 -32.53
C GLU A 457 -26.20 -4.58 -33.39
N GLN A 458 -25.42 -3.61 -33.88
CA GLN A 458 -24.26 -3.86 -34.73
C GLN A 458 -23.21 -4.76 -34.05
N TYR A 459 -22.93 -4.54 -32.76
CA TYR A 459 -21.87 -5.26 -32.05
C TYR A 459 -22.39 -6.48 -31.27
N LEU A 460 -23.60 -6.41 -30.70
CA LEU A 460 -24.16 -7.47 -29.85
C LEU A 460 -25.29 -8.27 -30.51
N LYS A 461 -25.67 -7.95 -31.76
CA LYS A 461 -26.70 -8.64 -32.57
C LYS A 461 -28.10 -8.68 -31.96
N LYS A 462 -28.34 -7.88 -30.92
CA LYS A 462 -29.64 -7.78 -30.23
C LYS A 462 -29.75 -6.56 -29.32
N ALA A 463 -30.38 -5.51 -29.82
CA ALA A 463 -30.80 -4.33 -29.06
C ALA A 463 -32.10 -4.58 -28.27
N ARG A 464 -32.39 -3.71 -27.30
CA ARG A 464 -33.63 -3.73 -26.51
C ARG A 464 -34.80 -3.09 -27.25
N TYR A 465 -34.54 -2.06 -28.04
CA TYR A 465 -35.55 -1.35 -28.83
C TYR A 465 -35.28 -1.56 -30.32
N ASN A 466 -36.34 -1.69 -31.11
CA ASN A 466 -36.22 -1.90 -32.55
C ASN A 466 -35.65 -0.66 -33.23
N VAL A 467 -34.65 -0.85 -34.09
CA VAL A 467 -34.12 0.21 -34.96
C VAL A 467 -35.11 0.36 -36.12
N ILE A 468 -36.00 1.35 -36.04
CA ILE A 468 -36.85 1.71 -37.19
C ILE A 468 -35.97 2.51 -38.14
N ILE A 469 -35.65 1.92 -39.29
CA ILE A 469 -34.95 2.60 -40.38
C ILE A 469 -36.04 3.32 -41.19
N GLU A 470 -36.05 4.65 -41.16
CA GLU A 470 -36.77 5.46 -42.15
C GLU A 470 -36.03 5.48 -43.48
#